data_AF-A0A949MQD9-F1
#
_entry.id   AF-A0A949MQD9-F1
#
_cell.length_a   1.000
_cell.length_b   1.000
_cell.length_c   1.000
_cell.angle_alpha   90.00
_cell.angle_beta   90.00
_cell.angle_gamma   90.00
#
_symmetry.space_group_name_H-M   'P 1'
#
loop_
_entity.id
_entity.type
_entity.pdbx_description
1 polymer ?
#
loop_
_entity_poly.entity_id
_entity_poly.type
_entity_poly.pdbx_seq_one_letter_code
_entity_poly.pdbx_strand_id
1 'polypeptide(L)' 'MTKKVDADAPPALIIEFKTPQGEVWATITAEGREFKTGSTGFYANGKIKNPKNGMPYQVGANIILVGSKE' A
#
# COMPACT_ATOMS: atom_id res chain seq x y z
N MET A 1 10.39 18.32 16.09
CA MET A 1 8.95 17.99 16.19
C MET A 1 8.86 16.58 16.74
N THR A 2 7.93 16.28 17.65
CA THR A 2 7.75 14.92 18.16
C THR A 2 7.24 14.01 17.04
N LYS A 3 7.89 12.84 16.87
CA LYS A 3 7.49 11.81 15.90
C LYS A 3 6.02 11.44 16.08
N LYS A 4 5.23 11.48 15.00
CA LYS A 4 3.85 11.00 15.04
C LYS A 4 3.82 9.47 14.97
N VAL A 5 3.07 8.88 15.89
CA VAL A 5 2.76 7.45 15.95
C VAL A 5 1.25 7.30 15.95
N ASP A 6 0.75 6.39 15.11
CA ASP A 6 -0.66 6.00 15.10
C ASP A 6 -0.77 4.66 15.85
N ALA A 7 -1.22 4.73 17.11
CA ALA A 7 -1.32 3.55 17.98
C ALA A 7 -2.47 2.62 17.60
N ASP A 8 -3.45 3.12 16.86
CA ASP A 8 -4.65 2.39 16.44
C ASP A 8 -4.56 1.88 14.99
N ALA A 9 -3.40 2.08 14.33
CA ALA A 9 -3.18 1.58 12.98
C ALA A 9 -3.28 0.05 12.93
N PRO A 10 -3.97 -0.52 11.93
CA PRO A 10 -4.02 -1.98 11.76
C PRO A 10 -2.64 -2.52 11.36
N PRO A 11 -2.39 -3.83 11.53
CA PRO A 11 -1.13 -4.45 11.11
C PRO A 11 -0.95 -4.45 9.58
N ALA A 12 -2.04 -4.42 8.81
CA ALA A 12 -2.02 -4.40 7.35
C ALA A 12 -3.28 -3.73 6.77
N LEU A 13 -3.19 -3.32 5.51
CA LEU A 13 -4.31 -2.82 4.71
C LEU A 13 -4.54 -3.73 3.50
N ILE A 14 -5.79 -3.81 3.03
CA ILE A 14 -6.12 -4.41 1.73
C ILE A 14 -6.25 -3.27 0.72
N ILE A 15 -5.48 -3.35 -0.38
CA ILE A 15 -5.57 -2.43 -1.51
C ILE A 15 -6.33 -3.14 -2.62
N GLU A 16 -7.42 -2.53 -3.09
CA GLU A 16 -8.18 -2.97 -4.25
C GLU A 16 -7.83 -2.10 -5.47
N PHE A 17 -7.40 -2.74 -6.56
CA PHE A 17 -7.19 -2.08 -7.85
C PHE A 17 -8.46 -2.20 -8.67
N LYS A 18 -9.14 -1.08 -8.89
CA LYS A 18 -10.37 -1.03 -9.68
C LYS A 18 -10.31 0.02 -10.77
N THR A 19 -11.00 -0.25 -11.88
CA THR A 19 -11.25 0.77 -12.90
C THR A 19 -12.24 1.80 -12.39
N PRO A 20 -12.33 3.00 -13.01
CA PRO A 20 -13.37 3.97 -12.68
C PRO A 20 -14.80 3.44 -12.86
N GLN A 21 -14.99 2.39 -13.66
CA GLN A 21 -16.26 1.72 -13.89
C GLN A 21 -16.56 0.63 -12.85
N GLY A 22 -15.66 0.40 -11.89
CA GLY A 22 -15.84 -0.56 -10.79
C GLY A 22 -15.32 -1.97 -11.07
N GLU A 23 -14.70 -2.22 -12.22
CA GLU A 23 -14.10 -3.53 -12.53
C GLU A 23 -12.84 -3.73 -11.67
N VAL A 24 -12.85 -4.74 -10.80
CA VAL A 24 -11.71 -5.09 -9.94
C VAL A 24 -10.70 -5.92 -10.73
N TRP A 25 -9.46 -5.44 -10.76
CA TRP A 25 -8.34 -6.14 -11.39
C TRP A 25 -7.61 -7.05 -10.42
N ALA A 26 -7.44 -6.63 -9.18
CA ALA A 26 -6.75 -7.39 -8.15
C ALA A 26 -6.95 -6.79 -6.75
N THR A 27 -6.62 -7.57 -5.73
CA THR A 27 -6.38 -7.12 -4.37
C THR A 27 -4.97 -7.48 -3.95
N ILE A 28 -4.30 -6.61 -3.20
CA ILE A 28 -3.00 -6.92 -2.56
C ILE A 28 -3.01 -6.46 -1.10
N THR A 29 -2.25 -7.13 -0.26
CA THR A 29 -2.08 -6.75 1.14
C THR A 29 -0.86 -5.84 1.26
N ALA A 30 -1.03 -4.69 1.93
CA ALA A 30 0.03 -3.78 2.30
C ALA A 30 0.34 -3.93 3.78
N GLU A 31 1.51 -4.47 4.07
CA GLU A 31 1.95 -4.74 5.44
C GLU A 31 2.43 -3.45 6.10
N GLY A 32 2.07 -3.28 7.37
CA GLY A 32 2.60 -2.23 8.23
C GLY A 32 4.12 -2.40 8.39
N ARG A 33 4.86 -1.30 8.30
CA ARG A 33 6.33 -1.32 8.42
C ARG A 33 6.89 0.00 8.90
N GLU A 34 8.01 -0.12 9.61
CA GLU A 34 8.95 0.97 9.77
C GLU A 34 9.95 0.97 8.61
N PHE A 35 10.21 2.15 8.07
CA PHE A 35 11.12 2.34 6.95
C PHE A 35 12.50 2.76 7.46
N LYS A 36 13.56 2.40 6.73
CA LYS A 36 14.95 2.77 7.05
C LYS A 36 15.17 4.28 7.17
N THR A 37 14.26 5.08 6.62
CA THR A 37 14.26 6.55 6.70
C THR A 37 13.74 7.10 8.03
N GLY A 38 13.29 6.23 8.95
CA GLY A 38 12.66 6.60 10.22
C GLY A 38 11.15 6.83 10.12
N SER A 39 10.56 6.81 8.93
CA SER A 39 9.11 6.92 8.70
C SER A 39 8.39 5.61 9.03
N THR A 40 7.08 5.68 9.30
CA THR A 40 6.21 4.50 9.43
C THR A 40 5.04 4.56 8.46
N GLY A 41 4.44 3.41 8.15
CA GLY A 41 3.28 3.30 7.28
C GLY A 41 3.10 1.89 6.74
N PHE A 42 2.64 1.76 5.49
CA PHE A 42 2.34 0.48 4.86
C PHE A 42 3.03 0.34 3.52
N TYR A 43 3.32 -0.90 3.14
CA TYR A 43 3.93 -1.18 1.84
C TYR A 43 3.42 -2.47 1.24
N ALA A 44 3.12 -2.41 -0.05
CA ALA A 44 2.85 -3.57 -0.88
C ALA A 44 3.66 -3.51 -2.16
N ASN A 45 4.03 -4.68 -2.66
CA ASN A 45 4.48 -4.84 -4.03
C ASN A 45 3.88 -6.12 -4.62
N GLY A 46 3.86 -6.22 -5.94
CA GLY A 46 3.35 -7.41 -6.59
C GLY A 46 3.19 -7.23 -8.08
N LYS A 47 2.54 -8.22 -8.70
CA LYS A 47 2.10 -8.15 -10.09
C LYS A 47 0.59 -8.34 -10.12
N ILE A 48 -0.09 -7.46 -10.84
CA ILE A 48 -1.51 -7.62 -11.17
C ILE A 48 -1.62 -7.90 -12.67
N LYS A 49 -2.72 -8.50 -13.12
CA LYS A 49 -2.93 -8.77 -14.54
C LYS A 49 -4.15 -8.00 -15.01
N ASN A 50 -4.09 -7.48 -16.24
CA ASN A 50 -5.30 -7.01 -16.90
C ASN A 50 -6.21 -8.22 -17.17
N PRO A 51 -7.45 -8.24 -16.65
CA PRO A 51 -8.35 -9.39 -16.77
C PRO A 51 -8.77 -9.69 -18.22
N LYS A 52 -8.66 -8.72 -19.14
CA LYS A 52 -9.08 -8.87 -20.54
C LYS A 52 -8.03 -9.54 -21.43
N ASN A 53 -6.74 -9.32 -21.17
CA ASN A 53 -5.67 -9.80 -22.05
C ASN A 53 -4.51 -10.50 -21.31
N GLY A 54 -4.57 -10.59 -19.99
CA GLY A 54 -3.58 -11.28 -19.17
C GLY A 54 -2.23 -10.58 -19.04
N MET A 55 -2.04 -9.38 -19.63
CA MET A 55 -0.77 -8.66 -19.55
C MET A 55 -0.45 -8.27 -18.09
N PRO A 56 0.78 -8.53 -17.62
CA PRO A 56 1.18 -8.24 -16.25
C PRO A 56 1.57 -6.78 -16.07
N TYR A 57 1.18 -6.21 -14.94
CA TYR A 57 1.58 -4.89 -14.46
C TYR A 57 2.31 -5.05 -13.14
N GLN A 58 3.48 -4.43 -13.02
CA GLN A 58 4.20 -4.36 -11.76
C GLN A 58 3.57 -3.29 -10.88
N VAL A 59 3.33 -3.62 -9.61
CA VAL A 59 2.77 -2.72 -8.61
C VAL A 59 3.78 -2.50 -7.48
N GLY A 60 3.90 -1.25 -7.05
CA GLY A 60 4.51 -0.86 -5.79
C GLY A 60 3.67 0.24 -5.15
N ALA A 61 3.17 0.01 -3.94
CA ALA A 61 2.39 0.95 -3.17
C ALA A 61 3.16 1.29 -1.88
N ASN A 62 3.44 2.57 -1.68
CA ASN A 62 4.07 3.09 -0.48
C ASN A 62 3.11 4.08 0.18
N ILE A 63 2.73 3.80 1.42
CA ILE A 63 1.79 4.60 2.21
C ILE A 63 2.55 5.05 3.43
N ILE A 64 2.68 6.37 3.62
CA ILE A 64 3.49 6.94 4.70
C ILE A 64 2.59 7.75 5.63
N LEU A 65 2.68 7.48 6.93
CA LEU A 65 2.06 8.34 7.94
C LEU A 65 2.76 9.71 7.91
N VAL A 66 2.01 10.76 7.56
CA VAL A 66 2.55 12.12 7.45
C VAL A 66 3.03 12.61 8.83
N GLY A 67 4.28 13.04 8.92
CA GLY A 67 4.91 13.46 10.18
C GLY A 67 5.47 12.31 11.04
N SER A 68 5.55 11.10 10.50
CA SER A 68 6.19 9.95 11.17
C SER A 68 7.71 9.93 11.07
N LYS A 69 8.30 10.80 10.23
CA LYS A 69 9.74 10.89 10.06
C LYS A 69 10.32 11.68 11.25
N GLU A 70 11.36 11.12 11.87
CA GLU A 70 12.21 11.80 12.85
C GLU A 70 12.99 12.97 12.24
#